data_AF-A0A068V2L7-F1
#
_entry.id   AF-A0A068V2L7-F1
#
_cell.length_a   1.000
_cell.length_b   1.000
_cell.length_c   1.000
_cell.angle_alpha   90.00
_cell.angle_beta   90.00
_cell.angle_gamma   90.00
#
_symmetry.space_group_name_H-M   'P 1'
#
loop_
_entity.id
_entity.type
_entity.pdbx_description
1 polymer ?
#
loop_
_entity_poly.entity_id
_entity_poly.type
_entity_poly.pdbx_seq_one_letter_code
_entity_poly.pdbx_strand_id
1 'polypeptide(L)'
;MGDHPKESLCVTSLHKSILQKALLFFNGFVAKLTKEEKKRLTSVVSMFPNGKKQLHTTRSWDFVGIPQDASRKTLESDIIIGMLDSGIWPESESFNDSGYGLPPSRWKGTCESSENFTCNK
;
A
#
# COMPACT_ATOMS: atom_id res chain seq x y z
N MET A 1 -4.99 -3.18 51.23
CA MET A 1 -6.34 -3.53 50.73
C MET A 1 -7.03 -2.24 50.34
N GLY A 2 -7.35 -2.03 49.06
CA GLY A 2 -8.07 -0.83 48.60
C GLY A 2 -7.55 -0.25 47.29
N ASP A 3 -8.13 -0.77 46.19
CA ASP A 3 -8.39 -0.14 44.90
C ASP A 3 -7.30 0.66 44.16
N HIS A 4 -6.57 -0.08 43.33
CA HIS A 4 -6.11 0.47 42.05
C HIS A 4 -7.26 0.43 41.05
N PRO A 5 -7.66 1.57 40.44
CA PRO A 5 -8.61 1.55 39.35
C PRO A 5 -7.96 0.87 38.14
N LYS A 6 -8.39 -0.36 37.84
CA LYS A 6 -8.13 -1.00 36.55
C LYS A 6 -9.05 -0.35 35.53
N GLU A 7 -8.67 0.83 35.05
CA GLU A 7 -9.24 1.37 33.82
C GLU A 7 -8.81 0.46 32.65
N SER A 8 -9.66 -0.52 32.34
CA SER A 8 -9.61 -1.17 31.03
C SER A 8 -9.92 -0.11 30.00
N LEU A 9 -8.95 0.22 29.15
CA LEU A 9 -9.19 1.17 28.05
C LEU A 9 -10.29 0.57 27.16
N CYS A 10 -11.46 1.21 27.14
CA CYS A 10 -12.56 0.80 26.29
C CYS A 10 -12.16 0.97 24.82
N VAL A 11 -12.62 0.07 23.95
CA VAL A 11 -12.41 0.15 22.48
C VAL A 11 -12.89 1.51 21.93
N THR A 12 -13.86 2.16 22.60
CA THR A 12 -14.30 3.53 22.26
C THR A 12 -13.24 4.62 22.53
N SER A 13 -12.34 4.42 23.50
CA SER A 13 -11.24 5.35 23.81
C SER A 13 -10.11 5.25 22.76
N LEU A 14 -9.91 4.08 22.17
CA LEU A 14 -8.92 3.83 21.10
C LEU A 14 -9.26 4.48 19.76
N HIS A 15 -10.49 4.98 19.57
CA HIS A 15 -10.92 5.58 18.31
C HIS A 15 -10.09 6.82 17.91
N LYS A 16 -9.54 7.55 18.89
CA LYS A 16 -8.67 8.71 18.64
C LYS A 16 -7.26 8.35 18.17
N SER A 17 -6.82 7.10 18.38
CA SER A 17 -5.43 6.68 18.14
C SER A 17 -5.26 5.75 16.94
N ILE A 18 -6.37 5.23 16.39
CA ILE A 18 -6.37 4.40 15.18
C ILE A 18 -6.19 5.31 13.96
N LEU A 19 -5.08 5.12 13.25
CA LEU A 19 -4.78 5.84 12.02
C LEU A 19 -5.46 5.19 10.82
N GLN A 20 -5.49 3.86 10.78
CA GLN A 20 -6.12 3.11 9.69
C GLN A 20 -6.48 1.70 10.12
N LYS A 21 -7.58 1.18 9.56
CA LYS A 21 -8.03 -0.19 9.72
C LYS A 21 -7.73 -0.97 8.44
N ALA A 22 -6.93 -2.03 8.55
CA ALA A 22 -6.66 -2.93 7.43
C ALA A 22 -7.66 -4.10 7.52
N LEU A 23 -8.43 -4.34 6.46
CA LEU A 23 -9.56 -5.29 6.50
C LEU A 23 -9.52 -6.38 5.42
N LEU A 24 -8.51 -6.40 4.54
CA LEU A 24 -8.56 -7.29 3.38
C LEU A 24 -7.88 -8.65 3.57
N PHE A 25 -6.86 -8.77 4.43
CA PHE A 25 -6.16 -10.06 4.65
C PHE A 25 -5.78 -10.34 6.10
N PHE A 26 -5.74 -9.31 6.95
CA PHE A 26 -5.42 -9.42 8.36
C PHE A 26 -6.40 -8.55 9.14
N ASN A 27 -6.91 -9.07 10.27
CA ASN A 27 -7.65 -8.25 11.22
C ASN A 27 -6.66 -7.38 11.99
N GLY A 28 -6.35 -6.20 11.45
CA GLY A 28 -5.30 -5.33 11.97
C GLY A 28 -5.62 -3.85 11.90
N PHE A 29 -4.88 -3.06 12.67
CA PHE A 29 -4.96 -1.61 12.68
C PHE A 29 -3.57 -1.01 12.90
N VAL A 30 -3.38 0.22 12.44
CA VAL A 30 -2.21 1.04 12.74
C VAL A 30 -2.63 2.07 13.78
N ALA A 31 -1.87 2.19 14.87
CA ALA A 31 -2.16 3.16 15.92
C ALA A 31 -0.90 3.86 16.43
N LYS A 32 -1.06 5.11 16.87
CA LYS A 32 -0.05 5.84 17.63
C LYS A 32 -0.33 5.63 19.12
N LEU A 33 0.60 4.99 19.83
CA LEU A 33 0.42 4.60 21.23
C LEU A 33 1.64 4.99 22.06
N THR A 34 1.40 5.38 23.30
CA THR A 34 2.40 5.45 24.37
C THR A 34 2.81 4.05 24.83
N LYS A 35 3.91 3.96 25.59
CA LYS A 35 4.37 2.67 26.14
C LYS A 35 3.35 2.08 27.11
N GLU A 36 2.65 2.95 27.83
CA GLU A 36 1.63 2.65 28.83
C GLU A 36 0.36 2.12 28.16
N GLU A 37 -0.12 2.79 27.10
CA GLU A 37 -1.28 2.33 26.32
C GLU A 37 -1.02 0.98 25.64
N LYS A 38 0.20 0.78 25.11
CA LYS A 38 0.60 -0.51 24.52
C LYS A 38 0.43 -1.67 25.51
N LYS A 39 0.80 -1.48 26.79
CA LYS A 39 0.68 -2.53 27.83
C LYS A 39 -0.77 -2.85 28.18
N ARG A 40 -1.70 -1.94 27.93
CA ARG A 40 -3.14 -2.12 28.22
C ARG A 40 -3.88 -2.87 27.11
N LEU A 41 -3.26 -3.06 25.94
CA LEU A 41 -3.85 -3.82 24.83
C LEU A 41 -3.71 -5.33 25.07
N THR A 42 -4.84 -5.98 25.36
CA THR A 42 -4.89 -7.42 25.68
C THR A 42 -5.42 -8.30 24.53
N SER A 43 -6.05 -7.70 23.52
CA SER A 43 -6.73 -8.43 22.42
C SER A 43 -5.96 -8.35 21.09
N VAL A 44 -4.63 -8.24 21.13
CA VAL A 44 -3.77 -8.14 19.94
C VAL A 44 -2.77 -9.29 19.94
N VAL A 45 -2.74 -10.07 18.86
CA VAL A 45 -1.85 -11.25 18.72
C VAL A 45 -0.38 -10.84 18.63
N SER A 46 -0.08 -9.74 17.94
CA SER A 46 1.29 -9.25 17.74
C SER A 46 1.33 -7.75 17.48
N MET A 47 2.35 -7.06 18.01
CA MET A 47 2.57 -5.63 17.78
C MET A 47 4.01 -5.36 17.40
N PHE A 48 4.21 -4.66 16.28
CA PHE A 48 5.52 -4.27 15.77
C PHE A 48 5.58 -2.74 15.62
N PRO A 49 6.71 -2.09 15.96
CA PRO A 49 6.89 -0.67 15.70
C PRO A 49 6.78 -0.36 14.20
N ASN A 50 6.14 0.76 13.86
CA ASN A 50 6.18 1.25 12.49
C ASN A 50 7.62 1.62 12.10
N GLY A 51 8.09 1.15 10.95
CA GLY A 51 9.46 1.36 10.47
C GLY A 51 9.47 1.87 9.04
N LYS A 52 10.36 2.82 8.75
CA LYS A 52 10.62 3.25 7.38
C LYS A 52 11.40 2.17 6.64
N LYS A 53 11.03 1.89 5.40
CA LYS A 53 11.81 1.06 4.48
C LYS A 53 12.66 1.96 3.58
N GLN A 54 13.80 1.43 3.15
CA GLN A 54 14.71 2.11 2.22
C GLN A 54 14.47 1.57 0.81
N LEU A 55 14.71 2.42 -0.20
CA LEU A 55 14.66 1.99 -1.59
C LEU A 55 15.84 1.05 -1.88
N HIS A 56 15.57 -0.03 -2.60
CA HIS A 56 16.54 -1.10 -2.89
C HIS A 56 16.94 -1.18 -4.37
N THR A 57 16.54 -0.23 -5.22
CA THR A 57 16.73 -0.32 -6.68
C THR A 57 18.15 0.06 -7.11
N THR A 58 18.85 -0.86 -7.79
CA THR A 58 20.27 -0.72 -8.19
C THR A 58 20.53 -0.79 -9.70
N ARG A 59 19.46 -0.71 -10.54
CA ARG A 59 19.45 -0.97 -12.01
C ARG A 59 19.83 -2.41 -12.39
N SER A 60 19.06 -3.04 -13.28
CA SER A 60 19.27 -4.45 -13.63
C SER A 60 18.94 -4.88 -15.06
N TRP A 61 18.48 -4.01 -15.96
CA TRP A 61 17.92 -4.49 -17.24
C TRP A 61 18.94 -5.27 -18.11
N ASP A 62 20.18 -4.79 -18.24
CA ASP A 62 21.24 -5.52 -18.97
C ASP A 62 21.65 -6.81 -18.27
N PHE A 63 21.46 -6.90 -16.94
CA PHE A 63 21.83 -8.06 -16.14
C PHE A 63 20.89 -9.25 -16.34
N VAL A 64 19.62 -9.02 -16.70
CA VAL A 64 18.61 -10.09 -16.85
C VAL A 64 18.44 -10.59 -18.29
N GLY A 65 19.09 -9.96 -19.28
CA GLY A 65 19.16 -10.45 -20.66
C GLY A 65 17.82 -10.55 -21.39
N ILE A 66 16.87 -9.64 -21.11
CA ILE A 66 15.56 -9.64 -21.77
C ILE A 66 15.68 -8.99 -23.16
N PRO A 67 15.41 -9.72 -24.26
CA PRO A 67 15.49 -9.17 -25.60
C PRO A 67 14.35 -8.18 -25.87
N GLN A 68 14.65 -7.10 -26.61
CA GLN A 68 13.66 -6.08 -26.94
C GLN A 68 12.56 -6.59 -27.90
N ASP A 69 12.88 -7.58 -28.73
CA ASP A 69 12.04 -8.17 -29.77
C ASP A 69 11.30 -9.45 -29.33
N ALA A 70 11.12 -9.64 -28.02
CA ALA A 70 10.36 -10.77 -27.49
C ALA A 70 8.92 -10.81 -28.04
N SER A 71 8.46 -11.99 -28.47
CA SER A 71 7.07 -12.21 -28.88
C SER A 71 6.11 -11.92 -27.73
N ARG A 72 5.13 -11.05 -27.96
CA ARG A 72 4.14 -10.62 -26.98
C ARG A 72 2.79 -11.28 -27.24
N LYS A 73 2.11 -11.69 -26.18
CA LYS A 73 0.74 -12.23 -26.26
C LYS A 73 -0.28 -11.12 -25.98
N THR A 74 -1.43 -11.19 -26.64
CA THR A 74 -2.56 -10.25 -26.40
C THR A 74 -2.99 -10.21 -24.92
N LEU A 75 -2.86 -11.32 -24.19
CA LEU A 75 -3.16 -11.37 -22.76
C LEU A 75 -2.34 -10.36 -21.93
N GLU A 76 -1.14 -9.96 -22.38
CA GLU A 76 -0.28 -9.03 -21.65
C GLU A 76 -0.91 -7.65 -21.49
N SER A 77 -1.80 -7.22 -22.40
CA SER A 77 -2.51 -5.94 -22.28
C SER A 77 -3.53 -5.93 -21.13
N ASP A 78 -3.95 -7.10 -20.64
CA ASP A 78 -4.94 -7.23 -19.57
C ASP A 78 -4.31 -7.51 -18.19
N ILE A 79 -2.98 -7.57 -18.11
CA ILE A 79 -2.24 -7.78 -16.85
C ILE A 79 -2.07 -6.46 -16.12
N ILE A 80 -2.45 -6.43 -14.84
CA ILE A 80 -2.33 -5.25 -13.98
C ILE A 80 -1.19 -5.51 -12.99
N ILE A 81 -0.16 -4.66 -13.02
CA ILE A 81 1.00 -4.73 -12.13
C ILE A 81 0.87 -3.64 -11.07
N GLY A 82 0.70 -4.05 -9.80
CA GLY A 82 0.67 -3.12 -8.68
C GLY A 82 2.07 -2.75 -8.22
N MET A 83 2.40 -1.46 -8.27
CA MET A 83 3.69 -0.91 -7.86
C MET A 83 3.54 -0.13 -6.54
N LEU A 84 4.21 -0.58 -5.49
CA LEU A 84 4.29 0.11 -4.19
C LEU A 84 5.67 0.77 -4.07
N ASP A 85 5.78 2.00 -4.56
CA ASP A 85 7.05 2.74 -4.65
C ASP A 85 6.83 4.23 -4.29
N SER A 86 7.75 5.12 -4.66
CA SER A 86 7.69 6.56 -4.42
C SER A 86 6.76 7.33 -5.36
N GLY A 87 5.90 6.64 -6.12
CA GLY A 87 5.00 7.21 -7.12
C GLY A 87 5.42 6.92 -8.55
N ILE A 88 4.88 7.69 -9.49
CA ILE A 88 5.10 7.55 -10.93
C ILE A 88 5.24 8.93 -11.57
N TRP A 89 5.96 9.01 -12.68
CA TRP A 89 6.08 10.21 -13.51
C TRP A 89 5.30 9.99 -14.83
N PRO A 90 4.01 10.37 -14.88
CA PRO A 90 3.11 9.98 -15.98
C PRO A 90 3.48 10.59 -17.34
N GLU A 91 4.22 11.69 -17.36
CA GLU A 91 4.67 12.36 -18.59
C GLU A 91 5.84 11.65 -19.29
N SER A 92 6.42 10.63 -18.68
CA SER A 92 7.50 9.87 -19.31
C SER A 92 7.00 9.07 -20.51
N GLU A 93 7.74 9.09 -21.62
CA GLU A 93 7.47 8.27 -22.83
C GLU A 93 7.37 6.76 -22.53
N SER A 94 7.96 6.29 -21.43
CA SER A 94 7.84 4.88 -21.00
C SER A 94 6.40 4.49 -20.61
N PHE A 95 5.53 5.45 -20.37
CA PHE A 95 4.12 5.26 -19.98
C PHE A 95 3.13 5.79 -21.02
N ASN A 96 3.58 6.00 -22.27
CA ASN A 96 2.73 6.39 -23.38
C ASN A 96 1.71 5.27 -23.70
N ASP A 97 0.42 5.60 -23.69
CA ASP A 97 -0.70 4.68 -23.91
C ASP A 97 -1.19 4.66 -25.38
N SER A 98 -0.42 5.24 -26.30
CA SER A 98 -0.74 5.20 -27.73
C SER A 98 -0.84 3.75 -28.22
N GLY A 99 -2.01 3.38 -28.74
CA GLY A 99 -2.30 2.01 -29.19
C GLY A 99 -2.88 1.08 -28.12
N TYR A 100 -3.02 1.54 -26.87
CA TYR A 100 -3.67 0.77 -25.80
C TYR A 100 -5.20 0.88 -25.88
N GLY A 101 -5.86 -0.23 -25.51
CA GLY A 101 -7.31 -0.31 -25.32
C GLY A 101 -7.73 0.31 -23.98
N LEU A 102 -9.01 0.20 -23.62
CA LEU A 102 -9.49 0.66 -22.32
C LEU A 102 -8.90 -0.17 -21.16
N PRO A 103 -8.83 0.38 -19.93
CA PRO A 103 -8.44 -0.39 -18.76
C PRO A 103 -9.27 -1.68 -18.63
N PRO A 104 -8.67 -2.80 -18.17
CA PRO A 104 -9.38 -4.06 -18.06
C PRO A 104 -10.64 -3.92 -17.20
N SER A 105 -11.76 -4.49 -17.63
CA SER A 105 -13.07 -4.36 -16.94
C SER A 105 -13.08 -4.86 -15.50
N ARG A 106 -12.13 -5.71 -15.13
CA ARG A 106 -11.92 -6.21 -13.77
C ARG A 106 -11.19 -5.23 -12.84
N TRP A 107 -10.65 -4.13 -13.38
CA TRP A 107 -9.98 -3.10 -12.60
C TRP A 107 -10.97 -2.40 -11.68
N LYS A 108 -10.62 -2.33 -10.38
CA LYS A 108 -11.44 -1.68 -9.34
C LYS A 108 -10.68 -0.55 -8.63
N GLY A 109 -9.48 -0.22 -9.11
CA GLY A 109 -8.72 0.90 -8.58
C GLY A 109 -9.29 2.24 -9.04
N THR A 110 -8.95 3.29 -8.33
CA THR A 110 -9.34 4.66 -8.63
C THR A 110 -8.12 5.48 -9.01
N CYS A 111 -8.30 6.43 -9.92
CA CYS A 111 -7.29 7.45 -10.17
C CYS A 111 -7.51 8.61 -9.20
N GLU A 112 -6.53 8.90 -8.35
CA GLU A 112 -6.55 10.13 -7.56
C GLU A 112 -6.05 11.28 -8.44
N SER A 113 -6.99 12.05 -9.00
CA SER A 113 -6.65 13.20 -9.83
C SER A 113 -6.22 14.38 -8.97
N SER A 114 -5.11 15.02 -9.37
CA SER A 114 -4.65 16.30 -8.81
C SER A 114 -4.25 17.23 -9.96
N GLU A 115 -3.93 18.50 -9.67
CA GLU A 115 -3.62 19.50 -10.71
C GLU A 115 -2.55 19.02 -11.71
N ASN A 116 -1.61 18.18 -11.27
CA ASN A 116 -0.51 17.67 -12.09
C ASN A 116 -0.52 16.14 -12.21
N PHE A 117 -1.67 15.50 -12.05
CA PHE A 117 -1.76 14.05 -12.15
C PHE A 117 -3.07 13.59 -12.78
N THR A 118 -2.94 12.85 -13.89
CA THR A 118 -4.05 12.20 -14.57
C THR A 118 -3.66 10.78 -14.93
N CYS A 119 -4.61 9.86 -14.85
CA CYS A 119 -4.42 8.50 -15.35
C CYS A 119 -4.83 8.43 -16.81
N ASN A 120 -4.17 7.55 -17.55
CA ASN A 120 -4.46 7.23 -18.94
C ASN A 120 -5.11 5.84 -19.06
N LYS A 121 -5.10 5.27 -20.26
CA LYS A 121 -5.80 4.02 -20.59
C LYS A 121 -5.15 2.77 -19.99
#